data_AF-A0A3N5SQG6-F1
#
_entry.id   AF-A0A3N5SQG6-F1
#
_cell.length_a   1.000
_cell.length_b   1.000
_cell.length_c   1.000
_cell.angle_alpha   90.00
_cell.angle_beta   90.00
_cell.angle_gamma   90.00
#
_symmetry.space_group_name_H-M   'P 1'
#
loop_
_entity.id
_entity.type
_entity.pdbx_description
1 polymer ?
#
loop_
_entity_poly.entity_id
_entity_poly.type
_entity_poly.pdbx_seq_one_letter_code
_entity_poly.pdbx_strand_id
1 'polypeptide(L)'
;SERRLEYTPIGDTVNIASRLCGVAPGGTCYIGAHTRELLGDRINPVAEHHLKLKGKTDTVEIHELHPLSAMASTVPSMRMEDIVKTG
;
A
#
# COMPACT_ATOMS: atom_id res chain seq x y z
N SER A 1 25.28 30.55 -0.81
CA SER A 1 24.42 29.75 -1.69
C SER A 1 23.03 29.79 -1.10
N GLU A 2 22.21 30.70 -1.61
CA GLU A 2 20.94 31.13 -1.02
C GLU A 2 19.78 30.34 -1.64
N ARG A 3 18.89 29.88 -0.76
CA ARG A 3 17.50 29.42 -1.04
C ARG A 3 17.34 28.11 -1.81
N ARG A 4 17.50 26.99 -1.10
CA ARG A 4 16.81 25.73 -1.44
C ARG A 4 15.47 25.72 -0.71
N LEU A 5 14.36 25.87 -1.43
CA LEU A 5 13.02 25.67 -0.88
C LEU A 5 12.70 24.18 -0.95
N GLU A 6 12.46 23.56 0.20
CA GLU A 6 12.03 22.17 0.29
C GLU A 6 10.50 22.13 0.25
N TYR A 7 9.94 21.69 -0.89
CA TYR A 7 8.50 21.50 -1.06
C TYR A 7 8.09 20.11 -0.59
N THR A 8 8.14 19.90 0.72
CA THR A 8 7.75 18.63 1.33
C THR A 8 6.24 18.62 1.55
N PRO A 9 5.49 17.66 0.98
CA PRO A 9 4.09 17.47 1.32
C PRO A 9 3.99 17.09 2.81
N ILE A 10 3.21 17.84 3.58
CA ILE A 10 2.98 17.60 5.01
C ILE A 10 1.49 17.37 5.20
N GLY A 11 1.11 16.28 5.86
CA GLY A 11 -0.28 16.02 6.18
C GLY A 11 -0.60 14.55 6.44
N ASP A 12 -1.87 14.31 6.77
CA ASP A 12 -2.39 12.99 7.09
C ASP A 12 -2.21 11.98 5.95
N THR A 13 -2.41 12.41 4.71
CA THR A 13 -2.22 11.56 3.52
C THR A 13 -0.80 11.02 3.40
N VAL A 14 0.22 11.84 3.71
CA VAL A 14 1.63 11.43 3.67
C VAL A 14 1.94 10.46 4.81
N ASN A 15 1.38 10.72 5.99
CA ASN A 15 1.49 9.82 7.14
C ASN A 15 0.82 8.46 6.87
N ILE A 16 -0.36 8.46 6.24
CA ILE A 16 -1.06 7.23 5.83
C ILE A 16 -0.21 6.48 4.81
N ALA A 17 0.27 7.14 3.75
CA ALA A 17 1.11 6.51 2.74
C ALA A 17 2.35 5.84 3.35
N SER A 18 3.07 6.54 4.24
CA SER A 18 4.22 5.98 4.95
C SER A 18 3.86 4.76 5.80
N ARG A 19 2.71 4.79 6.49
CA ARG A 19 2.23 3.66 7.29
C ARG A 19 1.82 2.47 6.42
N LEU A 20 1.15 2.72 5.29
CA LEU A 20 0.79 1.68 4.33
C LEU A 20 2.04 0.97 3.80
N CYS A 21 3.08 1.71 3.42
CA CYS A 21 4.36 1.12 3.03
C CYS A 21 4.99 0.27 4.13
N GLY A 22 4.84 0.67 5.40
CA GLY A 22 5.38 -0.09 6.54
C GLY A 22 4.63 -1.38 6.87
N VAL A 23 3.38 -1.54 6.44
CA VAL A 23 2.55 -2.74 6.69
C VAL A 23 2.33 -3.60 5.44
N ALA A 24 2.68 -3.09 4.26
CA ALA A 24 2.59 -3.83 3.01
C ALA A 24 3.53 -5.04 3.03
N PRO A 25 3.04 -6.25 2.74
CA PRO A 25 3.88 -7.40 2.50
C PRO A 25 4.90 -7.15 1.39
N GLY A 26 6.05 -7.81 1.46
CA GLY A 26 7.07 -7.70 0.41
C GLY A 26 6.52 -8.04 -0.98
N GLY A 27 6.86 -7.22 -1.97
CA GLY A 27 6.39 -7.41 -3.36
C GLY A 27 4.97 -6.91 -3.63
N THR A 28 4.28 -6.34 -2.64
CA THR A 28 2.94 -5.77 -2.79
C THR A 28 2.99 -4.24 -2.82
N CYS A 29 1.92 -3.62 -3.34
CA CYS A 29 1.76 -2.17 -3.34
C CYS A 29 0.36 -1.82 -2.84
N TYR A 30 0.28 -1.21 -1.65
CA TYR A 30 -1.00 -0.76 -1.10
C TYR A 30 -1.30 0.69 -1.50
N ILE A 31 -2.54 0.93 -1.91
CA ILE A 31 -3.08 2.24 -2.23
C ILE A 31 -4.34 2.51 -1.39
N GLY A 32 -4.65 3.77 -1.12
CA GLY A 32 -5.90 4.14 -0.45
C GLY A 32 -7.09 4.20 -1.42
N ALA A 33 -8.31 4.25 -0.87
CA ALA A 33 -9.56 4.35 -1.63
C ALA A 33 -9.56 5.49 -2.67
N HIS A 34 -9.10 6.69 -2.31
CA HIS A 34 -9.06 7.80 -3.25
C HIS A 34 -8.13 7.54 -4.45
N THR A 35 -6.98 6.91 -4.22
CA THR A 35 -6.08 6.50 -5.32
C THR A 35 -6.72 5.42 -6.18
N ARG A 36 -7.47 4.50 -5.58
CA ARG A 36 -8.24 3.47 -6.30
C ARG A 36 -9.31 4.07 -7.20
N GLU A 37 -10.06 5.07 -6.72
CA GLU A 37 -11.06 5.82 -7.49
C GLU A 37 -10.41 6.49 -8.71
N LEU A 38 -9.28 7.18 -8.51
CA LEU A 38 -8.55 7.85 -9.58
C LEU A 38 -7.97 6.89 -10.63
N LEU A 39 -7.60 5.67 -10.24
CA LEU A 39 -7.05 4.68 -11.16
C LEU A 39 -8.13 4.05 -12.05
N GLY A 40 -9.37 3.93 -11.58
CA GLY A 40 -10.49 3.39 -12.36
C GLY A 40 -10.20 1.97 -12.87
N ASP A 41 -10.45 1.73 -14.16
CA ASP A 41 -10.30 0.41 -14.79
C ASP A 41 -8.87 0.14 -15.31
N ARG A 42 -7.91 1.04 -15.02
CA ARG A 42 -6.52 0.90 -15.49
C ARG A 42 -5.72 -0.16 -14.71
N ILE A 43 -6.34 -0.78 -13.71
CA ILE A 43 -5.71 -1.73 -12.80
C ILE A 43 -6.56 -2.99 -12.73
N ASN A 44 -5.91 -4.15 -12.71
CA ASN A 44 -6.60 -5.44 -12.59
C ASN A 44 -7.04 -5.68 -11.14
N PRO A 45 -7.91 -6.68 -10.87
CA PRO A 45 -8.75 -6.68 -9.68
C PRO A 45 -7.92 -6.52 -8.41
N VAL A 46 -8.28 -5.50 -7.64
CA VAL A 46 -7.59 -5.16 -6.40
C VAL A 46 -8.19 -5.95 -5.25
N ALA A 47 -7.35 -6.56 -4.42
CA ALA A 47 -7.81 -7.05 -3.13
C ALA A 47 -8.12 -5.84 -2.24
N GLU A 48 -9.29 -5.82 -1.62
CA GLU A 48 -9.68 -4.78 -0.66
C GLU A 48 -9.36 -5.26 0.76
N HIS A 49 -8.73 -4.40 1.55
CA HIS A 49 -8.49 -4.65 2.97
C HIS A 49 -8.87 -3.46 3.82
N HIS A 50 -9.23 -3.73 5.06
CA HIS A 50 -9.47 -2.71 6.07
C HIS A 50 -8.40 -2.83 7.15
N LEU A 51 -7.48 -1.86 7.20
CA LEU A 51 -6.36 -1.90 8.14
C LEU A 51 -6.57 -0.88 9.27
N LYS A 52 -6.37 -1.34 10.51
CA LYS A 52 -6.25 -0.45 11.66
C LYS A 52 -4.82 0.10 11.73
N LEU A 53 -4.64 1.33 11.26
CA LEU A 53 -3.34 2.01 11.33
C LEU A 53 -3.13 2.64 12.72
N LYS A 54 -1.89 2.59 13.23
CA LYS A 54 -1.53 3.21 14.50
C LYS A 54 -1.89 4.71 14.48
N GLY A 55 -2.67 5.15 15.47
CA GLY A 55 -3.10 6.55 15.59
C GLY A 55 -4.31 6.91 14.72
N LYS A 56 -5.01 5.94 14.13
CA LYS A 56 -6.33 6.12 13.52
C LYS A 56 -7.39 5.42 14.36
N THR A 57 -8.49 6.14 14.60
CA THR A 57 -9.65 5.62 15.34
C THR A 57 -10.38 4.58 14.52
N ASP A 58 -10.57 4.88 13.23
CA ASP A 58 -11.26 4.03 12.27
C ASP A 58 -10.28 3.20 11.44
N THR A 59 -10.78 2.09 10.90
CA THR A 59 -10.06 1.31 9.90
C THR A 59 -9.97 2.08 8.59
N VAL A 60 -8.80 2.02 7.96
CA VAL A 60 -8.56 2.63 6.65
C VAL A 60 -8.76 1.58 5.58
N GLU A 61 -9.64 1.88 4.63
CA GLU A 61 -9.82 1.09 3.42
C GLU A 61 -8.58 1.23 2.52
N ILE A 62 -8.04 0.09 2.10
CA ILE A 62 -6.87 -0.02 1.25
C ILE A 62 -7.11 -1.04 0.15
N HIS A 63 -6.38 -0.89 -0.94
CA HIS A 63 -6.42 -1.79 -2.07
C HIS A 63 -5.02 -2.25 -2.42
N GLU A 64 -4.87 -3.53 -2.75
CA GLU A 64 -3.62 -4.07 -3.29
C GLU A 64 -3.57 -3.86 -4.80
N LEU A 65 -2.57 -3.11 -5.24
CA LEU A 65 -2.34 -2.83 -6.64
C LEU A 65 -1.51 -3.96 -7.27
N HIS A 66 -2.14 -4.68 -8.20
CA HIS A 66 -1.44 -5.64 -9.06
C HIS A 66 -1.14 -5.02 -10.43
N PRO A 67 0.08 -5.20 -10.97
CA PRO A 67 0.36 -4.80 -12.34
C PRO A 67 -0.58 -5.51 -13.30
N LEU A 68 -1.01 -4.81 -14.35
CA LEU A 68 -1.77 -5.39 -15.46
C LEU A 68 -0.83 -6.35 -16.21
N SER A 69 -0.69 -7.58 -15.74
CA SER A 69 0.27 -8.52 -16.30
C SER A 69 -0.17 -8.91 -17.71
N ALA A 70 0.62 -8.54 -18.71
CA ALA A 70 1.07 -9.56 -19.63
C ALA A 70 2.16 -10.35 -18.89
N MET A 71 1.78 -11.54 -18.40
CA MET A 71 2.61 -12.56 -17.74
C MET A 71 3.11 -12.24 -16.31
N ALA A 72 2.61 -13.05 -15.38
CA ALA A 72 2.94 -13.08 -13.96
C ALA A 72 4.43 -13.40 -13.72
N SER A 73 5.08 -12.60 -12.88
CA SER A 73 6.14 -13.11 -12.01
C SER A 73 5.53 -13.30 -10.63
N THR A 74 5.04 -14.52 -10.38
CA THR A 74 4.43 -14.92 -9.12
C THR A 74 5.47 -14.86 -8.00
N VAL A 75 5.46 -13.80 -7.20
CA VAL A 75 5.97 -13.87 -5.84
C VAL A 75 4.76 -14.24 -4.97
N PRO A 76 4.68 -15.45 -4.41
CA PRO A 76 3.57 -15.77 -3.52
C PRO A 76 3.71 -14.89 -2.28
N SER A 77 2.67 -14.08 -2.00
CA SER A 77 2.49 -13.39 -0.73
C SER A 77 2.38 -14.42 0.38
N MET A 78 3.52 -14.88 0.88
CA MET A 78 3.62 -15.83 1.97
C MET A 78 3.14 -15.14 3.25
N ARG A 79 2.14 -15.73 3.91
CA ARG A 79 1.60 -15.15 5.13
C ARG A 79 2.63 -15.33 6.24
N MET A 80 2.71 -14.34 7.14
CA MET A 80 3.66 -14.36 8.27
C MET A 80 3.51 -15.63 9.15
N GLU A 81 2.33 -16.23 9.16
CA GLU A 81 2.02 -17.51 9.84
C GLU A 81 2.72 -18.74 9.24
N ASP A 82 3.18 -18.68 7.99
CA ASP A 82 3.87 -19.80 7.32
C ASP A 82 5.39 -19.83 7.60
N ILE A 83 5.97 -18.72 8.09
CA ILE A 83 7.43 -18.60 8.35
C ILE A 83 7.84 -19.31 9.64
N VAL A 84 6.93 -19.48 10.61
CA VAL A 84 7.27 -19.99 11.95
C VAL A 84 7.22 -21.53 12.04
N LYS A 85 6.86 -22.24 10.95
CA LYS A 85 6.78 -23.72 10.94
C LYS A 85 7.95 -24.44 10.27
N THR A 86 9.02 -23.75 9.91
CA THR A 86 10.23 -24.40 9.39
C THR A 86 11.44 -23.83 10.12
N GLY A 87 11.79 -24.45 11.25
CA GLY A 87 12.93 -24.11 12.09
C GLY A 87 12.76 -24.63 13.50
#